data_AF-A0A973BT19-F1
#
_entry.id   AF-A0A973BT19-F1
#
_cell.length_a   1.000
_cell.length_b   1.000
_cell.length_c   1.000
_cell.angle_alpha   90.00
_cell.angle_beta   90.00
_cell.angle_gamma   90.00
#
_symmetry.space_group_name_H-M   'P 1'
#
loop_
_entity.id
_entity.type
_entity.pdbx_description
1 polymer ?
#
loop_
_entity_poly.entity_id
_entity_poly.type
_entity_poly.pdbx_seq_one_letter_code
_entity_poly.pdbx_strand_id
1 'polypeptide(L)'
;MFTMLLVDPSKALEHGGNIVRVAVHPDGLRRHIPNWPIVAASLLDRLQRKCELDPSDTELAASAADVRAYPGTDDLLRLVGSIGDQLLTELHVMIDGRTVRQYTTVMSLTAAADITLAEIRLETLLPADSASEQVLRDLTN
;
A
#
# COMPACT_ATOMS: atom_id res chain seq x y z
N MET A 1 -8.79 -8.12 -4.07
CA MET A 1 -9.81 -7.58 -4.99
C MET A 1 -9.44 -6.19 -5.50
N PHE A 2 -9.09 -5.22 -4.63
CA PHE A 2 -8.78 -3.83 -5.04
C PHE A 2 -7.56 -3.65 -5.96
N THR A 3 -6.45 -4.34 -5.70
CA THR A 3 -5.22 -4.24 -6.51
C THR A 3 -5.37 -4.80 -7.93
N MET A 4 -6.21 -5.83 -8.10
CA MET A 4 -6.44 -6.49 -9.39
C MET A 4 -7.30 -5.65 -10.35
N LEU A 5 -8.01 -4.63 -9.85
CA LEU A 5 -8.74 -3.67 -10.68
C LEU A 5 -7.82 -2.66 -11.38
N LEU A 6 -6.58 -2.49 -10.90
CA LEU A 6 -5.69 -1.39 -11.29
C LEU A 6 -4.38 -1.90 -11.90
N VAL A 7 -3.96 -3.10 -11.54
CA VAL A 7 -2.73 -3.72 -12.05
C VAL A 7 -3.08 -5.11 -12.57
N ASP A 8 -2.51 -5.44 -13.74
CA ASP A 8 -2.56 -6.77 -14.29
C ASP A 8 -2.10 -7.80 -13.23
N PRO A 9 -2.93 -8.79 -12.87
CA PRO A 9 -2.59 -9.82 -11.88
C PRO A 9 -1.25 -10.50 -12.15
N SER A 10 -0.88 -10.69 -13.43
CA SER A 10 0.40 -11.29 -13.81
C SER A 10 1.59 -10.43 -13.35
N LYS A 11 1.49 -9.11 -13.50
CA LYS A 11 2.50 -8.14 -13.03
C LYS A 11 2.57 -8.05 -11.51
N ALA A 12 1.43 -8.17 -10.81
CA ALA A 12 1.44 -8.22 -9.35
C ALA A 12 2.16 -9.48 -8.83
N LEU A 13 2.00 -10.61 -9.53
CA LEU A 13 2.68 -11.87 -9.25
C LEU A 13 4.18 -11.83 -9.59
N GLU A 14 4.59 -11.13 -10.64
CA GLU A 14 6.01 -10.89 -10.98
C GLU A 14 6.77 -10.20 -9.83
N HIS A 15 6.09 -9.42 -8.99
CA HIS A 15 6.66 -8.78 -7.80
C HIS A 15 6.46 -9.58 -6.50
N GLY A 16 6.09 -10.86 -6.60
CA GLY A 16 5.89 -11.76 -5.47
C GLY A 16 4.63 -11.45 -4.66
N GLY A 17 3.65 -10.75 -5.22
CA GLY A 17 2.43 -10.35 -4.50
C GLY A 17 2.64 -9.27 -3.44
N ASN A 18 3.85 -8.70 -3.32
CA ASN A 18 4.14 -7.66 -2.35
C ASN A 18 3.57 -6.31 -2.81
N ILE A 19 2.54 -5.83 -2.11
CA ILE A 19 1.85 -4.58 -2.44
C ILE A 19 2.78 -3.36 -2.45
N VAL A 20 3.81 -3.32 -1.59
CA VAL A 20 4.75 -2.19 -1.55
C VAL A 20 5.56 -2.15 -2.83
N ARG A 21 6.09 -3.30 -3.28
CA ARG A 21 6.81 -3.40 -4.56
C ARG A 21 5.92 -2.95 -5.72
N VAL A 22 4.69 -3.45 -5.79
CA VAL A 22 3.72 -3.08 -6.83
C VAL A 22 3.36 -1.59 -6.76
N ALA A 23 3.30 -1.00 -5.57
CA ALA A 23 2.96 0.41 -5.39
C ALA A 23 4.06 1.36 -5.87
N VAL A 24 5.33 1.01 -5.66
CA VAL A 24 6.47 1.86 -6.05
C VAL A 24 6.97 1.60 -7.46
N HIS A 25 6.67 0.43 -8.03
CA HIS A 25 7.14 0.06 -9.37
C HIS A 25 6.62 1.04 -10.44
N PRO A 26 7.47 1.50 -11.39
CA PRO A 26 7.05 2.42 -12.46
C PRO A 26 5.85 1.91 -13.28
N ASP A 27 5.84 0.61 -13.58
CA ASP A 27 4.74 -0.06 -14.32
C ASP A 27 3.62 -0.62 -13.42
N GLY A 28 3.68 -0.33 -12.11
CA GLY A 28 2.72 -0.81 -11.12
C GLY A 28 1.58 0.18 -10.87
N LEU A 29 1.22 0.38 -9.59
CA LEU A 29 0.09 1.24 -9.22
C LEU A 29 0.37 2.74 -9.36
N ARG A 30 1.64 3.15 -9.50
CA ARG A 30 2.05 4.56 -9.51
C ARG A 30 1.20 5.43 -10.44
N ARG A 31 0.92 4.96 -11.65
CA ARG A 31 0.16 5.71 -12.66
C ARG A 31 -1.35 5.84 -12.35
N HIS A 32 -1.86 5.02 -11.43
CA HIS A 32 -3.28 4.99 -11.05
C HIS A 32 -3.55 5.78 -9.77
N ILE A 33 -2.52 6.30 -9.10
CA ILE A 33 -2.63 6.99 -7.81
C ILE A 33 -2.24 8.46 -7.99
N PRO A 34 -3.21 9.39 -8.14
CA PRO A 34 -2.90 10.81 -8.34
C PRO A 34 -2.07 11.42 -7.21
N ASN A 35 -2.28 10.98 -5.97
CA ASN A 35 -1.52 11.42 -4.80
C ASN A 35 -0.36 10.47 -4.43
N TRP A 36 0.22 9.78 -5.42
CA TRP A 36 1.20 8.71 -5.22
C TRP A 36 2.36 9.05 -4.28
N PRO A 37 3.00 10.24 -4.33
CA PRO A 37 4.12 10.54 -3.44
C PRO A 37 3.78 10.37 -1.96
N ILE A 38 2.59 10.79 -1.54
CA ILE A 38 2.12 10.66 -0.15
C ILE A 38 1.87 9.20 0.20
N VAL A 39 1.17 8.47 -0.68
CA VAL A 39 0.82 7.06 -0.46
C VAL A 39 2.09 6.20 -0.41
N ALA A 40 3.00 6.37 -1.36
CA ALA A 40 4.22 5.59 -1.44
C ALA A 40 5.15 5.89 -0.25
N ALA A 41 5.29 7.15 0.16
CA ALA A 41 6.04 7.48 1.35
C ALA A 41 5.42 6.85 2.62
N SER A 42 4.09 6.86 2.78
CA SER A 42 3.44 6.19 3.90
C SER A 42 3.68 4.67 3.91
N LEU A 43 3.66 4.01 2.75
CA LEU A 43 3.98 2.58 2.64
C LEU A 43 5.43 2.28 3.01
N LEU A 44 6.37 3.13 2.59
CA LEU A 44 7.79 3.00 2.93
C LEU A 44 8.04 3.18 4.42
N ASP A 45 7.38 4.16 5.04
CA ASP A 45 7.45 4.40 6.48
C ASP A 45 6.97 3.17 7.28
N ARG A 46 5.81 2.62 6.90
CA ARG A 46 5.28 1.39 7.52
C ARG A 46 6.24 0.19 7.34
N LEU A 47 6.87 0.08 6.17
CA LEU A 47 7.85 -0.98 5.90
C LEU A 47 9.10 -0.84 6.77
N GLN A 48 9.63 0.39 6.90
CA GLN A 48 10.78 0.68 7.76
C GLN A 48 10.49 0.36 9.22
N ARG A 49 9.36 0.82 9.75
CA ARG A 49 8.93 0.50 11.12
C ARG A 49 8.78 -1.01 11.34
N LYS A 50 8.29 -1.76 10.35
CA LYS A 50 8.23 -3.22 10.45
C LYS A 50 9.64 -3.83 10.55
N CYS A 51 10.60 -3.35 9.76
CA CYS A 51 11.99 -3.82 9.84
C CYS A 51 12.63 -3.52 11.20
N GLU A 52 12.31 -2.37 11.80
CA GLU A 52 12.80 -1.99 13.12
C GLU A 52 12.22 -2.85 14.25
N LEU A 53 10.95 -3.26 14.12
CA LEU A 53 10.26 -4.12 15.08
C LEU A 53 10.71 -5.59 14.99
N ASP A 54 11.13 -6.06 13.82
CA ASP A 54 11.66 -7.41 13.61
C ASP A 54 12.97 -7.40 12.80
N PRO A 55 14.10 -7.06 13.45
CA PRO A 55 15.40 -7.00 12.77
C PRO A 55 15.94 -8.37 12.32
N SER A 56 15.37 -9.46 12.83
CA SER A 56 15.77 -10.83 12.46
C SER A 56 15.14 -11.31 11.15
N ASP A 57 14.10 -10.64 10.66
CA ASP A 57 13.41 -10.98 9.43
C ASP A 57 14.25 -10.55 8.20
N THR A 58 15.12 -11.46 7.76
CA THR A 58 16.00 -11.24 6.59
C THR A 58 15.24 -11.08 5.27
N GLU A 59 14.05 -11.67 5.14
CA GLU A 59 13.24 -11.55 3.93
C GLU A 59 12.61 -10.16 3.84
N LEU A 60 12.12 -9.65 4.97
CA LEU A 60 11.63 -8.28 5.09
C LEU A 60 12.73 -7.26 4.79
N ALA A 61 13.94 -7.46 5.33
CA ALA A 61 15.09 -6.61 5.07
C ALA A 61 15.48 -6.60 3.57
N ALA A 62 15.50 -7.77 2.92
CA ALA A 62 15.76 -7.88 1.49
C ALA A 62 14.70 -7.17 0.65
N SER A 63 13.41 -7.34 0.97
CA SER A 63 12.32 -6.65 0.29
C SER A 63 12.39 -5.13 0.44
N ALA A 64 12.78 -4.64 1.62
CA ALA A 64 13.00 -3.21 1.84
C ALA A 64 14.18 -2.66 1.03
N ALA A 65 15.25 -3.44 0.86
CA ALA A 65 16.37 -3.06 0.00
C ALA A 65 15.95 -2.97 -1.49
N ASP A 66 15.19 -3.95 -1.98
CA ASP A 66 14.68 -3.94 -3.36
C ASP A 66 13.81 -2.71 -3.65
N VAL A 67 12.92 -2.39 -2.71
CA VAL A 67 12.02 -1.24 -2.82
C VAL A 67 12.81 0.09 -2.90
N ARG A 68 13.91 0.20 -2.15
CA ARG A 68 14.81 1.37 -2.20
C ARG A 68 15.54 1.51 -3.53
N ALA A 69 15.73 0.42 -4.27
CA ALA A 69 16.41 0.46 -5.56
C ALA A 69 15.54 1.04 -6.70
N TYR A 70 14.22 1.20 -6.50
CA TYR A 70 13.37 1.78 -7.54
C TYR A 70 13.61 3.28 -7.77
N PRO A 71 13.50 3.76 -9.03
CA PRO A 71 13.68 5.17 -9.34
C PRO A 71 12.66 6.08 -8.62
N GLY A 72 13.17 7.11 -7.96
CA GLY A 72 12.37 8.10 -7.23
C GLY A 72 12.07 7.73 -5.78
N THR A 73 12.52 6.57 -5.29
CA THR A 73 12.34 6.19 -3.88
C THR A 73 13.08 7.13 -2.92
N ASP A 74 14.24 7.67 -3.29
CA ASP A 74 14.97 8.63 -2.44
C ASP A 74 14.15 9.89 -2.12
N ASP A 75 13.39 10.39 -3.09
CA ASP A 75 12.52 11.57 -2.88
C ASP A 75 11.36 11.22 -1.94
N LEU A 76 10.81 10.01 -2.05
CA LEU A 76 9.77 9.52 -1.14
C LEU A 76 10.30 9.36 0.28
N LEU A 77 11.52 8.85 0.45
CA LEU A 77 12.15 8.68 1.76
C LEU A 77 12.37 10.02 2.49
N ARG A 78 12.66 11.10 1.74
CA ARG A 78 12.71 12.44 2.34
C ARG A 78 11.33 12.92 2.80
N LEU A 79 10.27 12.49 2.12
CA LEU A 79 8.89 12.84 2.46
C LEU A 79 8.39 12.10 3.71
N VAL A 80 8.87 10.86 3.96
CA VAL A 80 8.51 10.06 5.17
C VAL A 80 8.62 10.89 6.46
N GLY A 81 9.76 11.55 6.67
CA GLY A 81 9.99 12.36 7.88
C GLY A 81 9.07 13.57 8.04
N SER A 82 8.32 13.94 7.00
CA SER A 82 7.36 15.06 7.01
C SER A 82 5.91 14.64 7.21
N ILE A 83 5.58 13.36 7.00
CA ILE A 83 4.19 12.85 7.01
C ILE A 83 3.71 12.59 8.45
N GLY A 84 4.61 12.34 9.41
CA GLY A 84 4.29 12.02 10.80
C GLY A 84 3.67 10.62 10.94
N ASP A 85 3.35 10.22 12.18
CA ASP A 85 2.73 8.92 12.45
C ASP A 85 1.24 8.93 12.06
N GLN A 86 0.98 8.86 10.76
CA GLN A 86 -0.38 8.85 10.23
C GLN A 86 -0.98 7.44 10.39
N LEU A 87 -1.88 7.32 11.37
CA LEU A 87 -2.76 6.15 11.52
C LEU A 87 -3.65 5.93 10.29
N LEU A 88 -3.91 6.99 9.53
CA LEU A 88 -4.81 7.02 8.38
C LEU A 88 -4.12 7.68 7.19
N THR A 89 -4.03 6.95 6.07
CA THR A 89 -3.54 7.50 4.80
C THR A 89 -4.71 7.65 3.85
N GLU A 90 -4.87 8.83 3.26
CA GLU A 90 -5.84 9.02 2.19
C GLU A 90 -5.22 8.54 0.87
N LEU A 91 -5.88 7.59 0.23
CA LEU A 91 -5.54 7.02 -1.07
C LEU A 91 -6.47 7.61 -2.12
N HIS A 92 -5.92 8.17 -3.20
CA HIS A 92 -6.68 8.54 -4.38
C HIS A 92 -6.39 7.53 -5.47
N VAL A 93 -7.42 6.99 -6.11
CA VAL A 93 -7.29 6.04 -7.21
C VAL A 93 -8.11 6.48 -8.40
N MET A 94 -7.52 6.42 -9.59
CA MET A 94 -8.23 6.67 -10.84
C MET A 94 -8.85 5.37 -11.38
N ILE A 95 -10.18 5.35 -11.51
CA ILE A 95 -10.98 4.24 -12.04
C ILE A 95 -11.92 4.79 -13.10
N ASP A 96 -11.81 4.31 -14.34
CA ASP A 96 -12.64 4.76 -15.48
C ASP A 96 -12.70 6.30 -15.63
N GLY A 97 -11.57 6.97 -15.42
CA GLY A 97 -11.46 8.43 -15.48
C GLY A 97 -12.05 9.18 -14.29
N ARG A 98 -12.59 8.48 -13.28
CA ARG A 98 -13.11 9.04 -12.03
C ARG A 98 -12.08 8.85 -10.91
N THR A 99 -11.93 9.86 -10.05
CA THR A 99 -11.08 9.72 -8.86
C THR A 99 -11.91 9.21 -7.70
N VAL A 100 -11.52 8.06 -7.16
CA VAL A 100 -12.06 7.45 -5.94
C VAL A 100 -11.11 7.78 -4.79
N ARG A 101 -11.63 8.45 -3.77
CA ARG A 101 -10.88 8.79 -2.56
C ARG A 101 -11.23 7.82 -1.46
N GLN A 102 -10.23 7.27 -0.80
CA GLN A 102 -10.40 6.29 0.27
C GLN A 102 -9.48 6.59 1.44
N TYR A 103 -9.92 6.23 2.63
CA TYR A 103 -9.04 6.14 3.80
C TYR A 103 -8.60 4.70 4.01
N THR A 104 -7.30 4.49 4.20
CA THR A 104 -6.74 3.16 4.49
C THR A 104 -6.44 3.03 5.97
N THR A 105 -6.89 1.94 6.59
CA THR A 105 -6.53 1.55 7.96
C THR A 105 -6.00 0.11 7.94
N VAL A 106 -4.89 -0.12 8.65
CA VAL A 106 -4.32 -1.45 8.86
C VAL A 106 -4.56 -1.90 10.30
N MET A 107 -5.12 -3.08 10.49
CA MET A 107 -5.27 -3.73 11.80
C MET A 107 -4.51 -5.05 11.84
N SER A 108 -3.87 -5.34 12.97
CA SER A 108 -3.15 -6.59 13.22
C SER A 108 -3.97 -7.50 14.14
N LEU A 109 -4.03 -8.79 13.81
CA LEU A 109 -4.68 -9.79 14.66
C LEU A 109 -3.65 -10.43 15.60
N THR A 110 -3.59 -9.96 16.85
CA THR A 110 -2.51 -10.30 17.79
C THR A 110 -2.83 -11.43 18.78
N ALA A 111 -4.10 -11.84 18.89
CA ALA A 111 -4.57 -12.80 19.89
C ALA A 111 -4.87 -14.20 19.31
N ALA A 112 -4.26 -14.55 18.17
CA ALA A 112 -4.50 -15.86 17.59
C ALA A 112 -3.83 -16.95 18.44
N ALA A 113 -4.61 -17.96 18.84
CA ALA A 113 -4.11 -19.11 19.61
C ALA A 113 -3.17 -20.02 18.78
N ASP A 114 -3.09 -19.78 17.48
CA ASP A 114 -2.23 -20.48 16.53
C ASP A 114 -1.16 -19.50 16.01
N ILE A 115 0.12 -19.85 16.17
CA ILE A 115 1.29 -19.05 15.74
C ILE A 115 1.23 -18.72 14.24
N THR A 116 0.56 -19.55 13.43
CA THR A 116 0.39 -19.33 11.98
C THR A 116 -0.54 -18.16 11.63
N LEU A 117 -1.34 -17.68 12.58
CA LEU A 117 -2.26 -16.55 12.39
C LEU A 117 -1.73 -15.23 12.97
N ALA A 118 -0.61 -15.26 13.72
CA ALA A 118 -0.02 -14.08 14.35
C ALA A 118 0.53 -13.04 13.35
N GLU A 119 0.54 -13.39 12.06
CA GLU A 119 1.07 -12.54 10.98
C GLU A 119 -0.01 -11.94 10.08
N ILE A 120 -1.30 -12.19 10.36
CA ILE A 120 -2.37 -11.64 9.54
C ILE A 120 -2.61 -10.17 9.88
N ARG A 121 -2.55 -9.34 8.83
CA ARG A 121 -2.96 -7.95 8.84
C ARG A 121 -4.11 -7.75 7.87
N LEU A 122 -5.13 -7.03 8.33
CA LEU A 122 -6.25 -6.63 7.49
C LEU A 122 -6.08 -5.15 7.15
N GLU A 123 -6.10 -4.83 5.87
CA GLU A 123 -6.16 -3.46 5.40
C GLU A 123 -7.58 -3.18 4.86
N THR A 124 -8.22 -2.17 5.44
CA THR A 124 -9.55 -1.73 5.06
C THR A 124 -9.45 -0.41 4.32
N LEU A 125 -10.09 -0.32 3.15
CA LEU A 125 -10.16 0.88 2.33
C LEU A 125 -11.60 1.39 2.31
N LEU A 126 -11.86 2.50 3.00
CA LEU A 126 -13.20 3.06 3.15
C LEU A 126 -13.37 4.28 2.24
N PRO A 127 -14.51 4.47 1.54
CA PRO A 127 -14.73 5.67 0.74
C PRO A 127 -14.67 6.92 1.61
N ALA A 128 -13.97 7.95 1.13
CA ALA A 128 -13.81 9.21 1.85
C ALA A 128 -15.01 10.16 1.68
N ASP A 129 -15.83 9.92 0.64
CA ASP A 129 -17.02 10.69 0.31
C ASP A 129 -18.06 9.84 -0.44
N SER A 130 -19.29 10.36 -0.55
CA SER A 130 -20.42 9.68 -1.19
C SER A 130 -20.21 9.45 -2.70
N ALA A 131 -19.46 10.33 -3.36
CA ALA A 131 -19.11 10.17 -4.78
C ALA A 131 -18.20 8.96 -4.98
N SER A 132 -17.18 8.80 -4.13
CA SER A 132 -16.28 7.65 -4.13
C SER A 132 -17.03 6.36 -3.81
N GLU A 133 -17.96 6.39 -2.86
CA GLU A 133 -18.83 5.24 -2.55
C GLU A 133 -19.67 4.80 -3.76
N GLN A 134 -20.27 5.76 -4.47
CA GLN A 134 -21.07 5.44 -5.65
C GLN A 134 -20.24 4.75 -6.73
N VAL A 135 -19.03 5.25 -7.01
CA VAL A 135 -18.13 4.61 -7.99
C VAL A 135 -17.81 3.17 -7.58
N LEU A 136 -17.52 2.92 -6.30
CA LEU A 136 -17.24 1.57 -5.80
C LEU A 136 -18.46 0.65 -5.92
N ARG A 137 -19.67 1.16 -5.69
CA ARG A 137 -20.91 0.39 -5.87
C ARG A 137 -21.14 0.02 -7.34
N ASP A 138 -20.86 0.94 -8.27
CA ASP A 138 -20.97 0.69 -9.71
C ASP A 138 -20.06 -0.45 -10.19
N LEU A 139 -18.89 -0.64 -9.56
CA LEU A 139 -17.93 -1.71 -9.92
C LEU A 139 -18.36 -3.12 -9.50
N THR A 140 -19.35 -3.24 -8.61
CA THR A 140 -19.79 -4.53 -8.06
C THR A 140 -21.04 -5.08 -8.75
N ASN A 141 -21.60 -4.31 -9.69
CA ASN A 141 -22.77 -4.67 -10.51
C ASN A 141 -22.33 -5.12 -11.90
#